data_AF-A0A9R1RC29-F1
#
_entry.id   AF-A0A9R1RC29-F1
#
_cell.length_a   1.000
_cell.length_b   1.000
_cell.length_c   1.000
_cell.angle_alpha   90.00
_cell.angle_beta   90.00
_cell.angle_gamma   90.00
#
_symmetry.space_group_name_H-M   'P 1'
#
loop_
_entity.id
_entity.type
_entity.pdbx_description
1 polymer ?
#
loop_
_entity_poly.entity_id
_entity_poly.type
_entity_poly.pdbx_seq_one_letter_code
_entity_poly.pdbx_strand_id
1 'polypeptide(L)'
;MDHYRRFTVFCYLDTLYIPITFTNSVACYICTHLQVTKFKCGGAVVGCTFDHRVCDAYSFNMFLVAWAATSRGGSVPPAPTFRRSLVSPRDPSPRTYATNALIDRLFSPLSSASPPPPATVAATAVNRIYRIAAADVAALQVTAGPGRTKLEAFTAHLWQLCSMSGSAHQRLCCMGMVVDGRARMSPDGAMKAYFGNVLTITYGVNSIDDLRRRMALADVADDVHRWVREAATDEHFRGLIDWVEALRPKPAAARAYLGGTGGTKATACIVSSGMGFPVREINFGTGLPAFASYHFPWPAGAAYVMPMPSARDDGEWVVYVHAAPELVKVMEEEPTVFKVLENSYVFG
;
A
#
# COMPACT_ATOMS: atom_id res chain seq x y z
N MET A 1 30.09 22.58 -17.67
CA MET A 1 29.03 21.86 -18.39
C MET A 1 28.59 20.69 -17.52
N ASP A 2 27.71 20.96 -16.55
CA ASP A 2 27.12 19.97 -15.64
C ASP A 2 25.88 19.35 -16.28
N HIS A 3 26.08 18.46 -17.24
CA HIS A 3 24.98 17.75 -17.87
C HIS A 3 24.58 16.51 -17.02
N TYR A 4 23.61 16.73 -16.14
CA TYR A 4 22.63 15.79 -15.58
C TYR A 4 23.13 14.47 -14.95
N ARG A 5 23.31 14.47 -13.62
CA ARG A 5 23.30 13.25 -12.79
C ARG A 5 21.94 13.08 -12.12
N ARG A 6 20.91 12.73 -12.89
CA ARG A 6 19.59 12.38 -12.34
C ARG A 6 19.52 10.87 -12.07
N PHE A 7 18.94 10.48 -10.93
CA PHE A 7 18.69 9.08 -10.63
C PHE A 7 17.24 8.82 -10.22
N THR A 8 16.82 7.57 -10.36
CA THR A 8 15.48 7.09 -9.99
C THR A 8 15.61 6.03 -8.90
N VAL A 9 14.68 6.01 -7.94
CA VAL A 9 14.60 4.95 -6.93
C VAL A 9 13.38 4.07 -7.20
N PHE A 10 13.59 2.77 -7.34
CA PHE A 10 12.49 1.82 -7.53
C PHE A 10 12.55 0.75 -6.46
N CYS A 11 11.50 0.67 -5.65
CA CYS A 11 11.42 -0.29 -4.55
C CYS A 11 10.47 -1.42 -4.92
N TYR A 12 11.01 -2.61 -5.10
CA TYR A 12 10.27 -3.84 -5.33
C TYR A 12 9.94 -4.50 -3.99
N LEU A 13 8.64 -4.67 -3.74
CA LEU A 13 8.14 -5.44 -2.61
C LEU A 13 8.00 -6.88 -3.09
N ASP A 14 8.94 -7.75 -2.70
CA ASP A 14 8.86 -9.16 -3.05
C ASP A 14 7.99 -9.90 -2.03
N THR A 15 6.85 -10.40 -2.50
CA THR A 15 6.04 -11.39 -1.81
C THR A 15 6.04 -12.67 -2.63
N LEU A 16 7.20 -13.34 -2.66
CA LEU A 16 7.24 -14.76 -2.95
C LEU A 16 6.26 -15.46 -2.00
N TYR A 17 5.33 -16.18 -2.62
CA TYR A 17 4.24 -16.94 -2.04
C TYR A 17 4.71 -17.84 -0.85
N ILE A 18 3.79 -18.08 0.11
CA ILE A 18 3.73 -19.23 1.05
C ILE A 18 4.66 -19.20 2.30
N PRO A 19 4.49 -20.18 3.22
CA PRO A 19 3.82 -20.14 4.53
C PRO A 19 4.75 -19.65 5.66
N ILE A 20 4.19 -19.39 6.85
CA ILE A 20 4.99 -19.40 8.08
C ILE A 20 5.36 -20.87 8.37
N THR A 21 6.28 -21.45 7.60
CA THR A 21 6.97 -22.67 8.00
C THR A 21 8.21 -22.26 8.77
N PHE A 22 8.19 -22.47 10.09
CA PHE A 22 9.39 -22.56 10.90
C PHE A 22 10.15 -23.81 10.45
N THR A 23 11.00 -23.69 9.42
CA THR A 23 12.00 -24.72 9.15
C THR A 23 13.21 -24.41 10.03
N ASN A 24 13.63 -25.40 10.82
CA ASN A 24 14.85 -25.35 11.65
C ASN A 24 16.15 -25.38 10.81
N SER A 25 16.13 -24.82 9.61
CA SER A 25 17.29 -24.71 8.73
C SER A 25 17.71 -23.25 8.65
N VAL A 26 18.94 -22.97 9.09
CA VAL A 26 19.58 -21.65 8.95
C VAL A 26 19.95 -21.45 7.48
N ALA A 27 18.96 -21.30 6.61
CA ALA A 27 19.17 -20.75 5.28
C ALA A 27 19.41 -19.25 5.43
N CYS A 28 20.50 -18.75 4.86
CA CYS A 28 20.77 -17.32 4.79
C CYS A 28 19.73 -16.67 3.86
N TYR A 29 18.60 -16.23 4.42
CA TYR A 29 17.58 -15.50 3.67
C TYR A 29 18.07 -14.08 3.41
N ILE A 30 18.28 -13.72 2.14
CA ILE A 30 18.59 -12.34 1.74
C ILE A 30 17.31 -11.51 1.91
N CYS A 31 17.21 -10.77 3.03
CA CYS A 31 16.04 -9.93 3.32
C CYS A 31 15.99 -8.64 2.49
N THR A 32 17.10 -8.26 1.86
CA THR A 32 17.20 -7.05 1.04
C THR A 32 18.26 -7.22 -0.04
N HIS A 33 17.95 -6.81 -1.27
CA HIS A 33 18.85 -6.75 -2.41
C HIS A 33 18.87 -5.34 -2.98
N LEU A 34 20.06 -4.83 -3.33
CA LEU A 34 20.24 -3.49 -3.87
C LEU A 34 21.00 -3.58 -5.20
N GLN A 35 20.50 -2.88 -6.21
CA GLN A 35 21.11 -2.82 -7.54
C GLN A 35 21.23 -1.35 -7.98
N VAL A 36 22.41 -0.96 -8.43
CA VAL A 36 22.63 0.35 -9.06
C VAL A 36 22.96 0.15 -10.53
N THR A 37 22.05 0.59 -11.41
CA THR A 37 22.19 0.49 -12.86
C THR A 37 22.53 1.87 -13.42
N LYS A 38 23.74 2.04 -13.97
CA LYS A 38 24.18 3.28 -14.61
C LYS A 38 23.89 3.24 -16.11
N PHE A 39 23.36 4.33 -16.65
CA PHE A 39 23.06 4.48 -18.07
C PHE A 39 24.19 5.20 -18.80
N LYS A 40 24.31 4.97 -20.11
CA LYS A 40 25.33 5.62 -20.97
C LYS A 40 25.24 7.15 -20.98
N CYS A 41 24.05 7.70 -20.75
CA CYS A 41 23.81 9.15 -20.68
C CYS A 41 24.20 9.79 -19.33
N GLY A 42 24.74 9.02 -18.39
CA GLY A 42 25.16 9.52 -17.06
C GLY A 42 24.08 9.42 -15.97
N GLY A 43 22.84 9.09 -16.32
CA GLY A 43 21.77 8.79 -15.35
C GLY A 43 21.97 7.44 -14.64
N ALA A 44 21.24 7.22 -13.55
CA ALA A 44 21.26 5.94 -12.82
C ALA A 44 19.88 5.53 -12.27
N VAL A 45 19.68 4.25 -12.04
CA VAL A 45 18.53 3.71 -11.29
C VAL A 45 19.07 2.94 -10.08
N VAL A 46 18.50 3.21 -8.92
CA VAL A 46 18.70 2.44 -7.69
C VAL A 46 17.47 1.55 -7.50
N GLY A 47 17.61 0.27 -7.81
CA GLY A 47 16.63 -0.77 -7.55
C GLY A 47 16.84 -1.35 -6.15
N CYS A 48 15.78 -1.43 -5.37
CA CYS A 48 15.79 -2.06 -4.05
C CYS A 48 14.73 -3.14 -4.00
N THR A 49 15.07 -4.34 -3.54
CA THR A 49 14.11 -5.40 -3.26
C THR A 49 14.19 -5.78 -1.79
N PHE A 50 13.07 -5.95 -1.12
CA PHE A 50 13.06 -6.41 0.28
C PHE A 50 11.90 -7.35 0.59
N ASP A 51 12.13 -8.21 1.58
CA ASP A 51 11.13 -9.16 2.08
C ASP A 51 10.12 -8.46 2.98
N HIS A 52 8.86 -8.40 2.53
CA HIS A 52 7.79 -7.71 3.26
C HIS A 52 7.47 -8.35 4.63
N ARG A 53 7.85 -9.62 4.86
CA ARG A 53 7.67 -10.27 6.18
C ARG A 53 8.55 -9.61 7.24
N VAL A 54 9.68 -9.05 6.83
CA VAL A 54 10.63 -8.39 7.73
C VAL A 54 10.16 -6.98 8.08
N CYS A 55 9.66 -6.22 7.10
CA CYS A 55 9.33 -4.82 7.30
C CYS A 55 8.29 -4.29 6.30
N ASP A 56 7.58 -3.24 6.72
CA ASP A 56 6.70 -2.47 5.84
C ASP A 56 7.46 -1.34 5.13
N ALA A 57 6.79 -0.66 4.19
CA ALA A 57 7.37 0.46 3.45
C ALA A 57 7.84 1.60 4.37
N TYR A 58 7.15 1.87 5.49
CA TYR A 58 7.56 2.87 6.47
C TYR A 58 8.94 2.55 7.07
N SER A 59 9.14 1.30 7.46
CA SER A 59 10.43 0.83 7.97
C SER A 59 11.50 0.82 6.89
N PHE A 60 11.17 0.41 5.67
CA PHE A 60 12.11 0.44 4.54
C PHE A 60 12.56 1.87 4.21
N ASN A 61 11.68 2.86 4.35
CA ASN A 61 12.02 4.27 4.20
C ASN A 61 13.08 4.74 5.21
N MET A 62 13.04 4.27 6.46
CA MET A 62 14.10 4.57 7.44
C MET A 62 15.47 4.10 6.93
N PHE A 63 15.52 2.90 6.35
CA PHE A 63 16.74 2.36 5.76
C PHE A 63 17.23 3.20 4.58
N LEU A 64 16.35 3.59 3.65
CA LEU A 64 16.71 4.43 2.51
C LEU A 64 17.31 5.78 2.94
N VAL A 65 16.71 6.43 3.94
CA VAL A 65 17.21 7.71 4.47
C VAL A 65 18.57 7.52 5.14
N ALA A 66 18.72 6.49 5.99
CA ALA A 66 19.99 6.21 6.65
C ALA A 66 21.10 5.86 5.64
N TRP A 67 20.78 5.08 4.61
CA TRP A 67 21.70 4.73 3.53
C TRP A 67 22.14 5.98 2.78
N ALA A 68 21.19 6.82 2.35
CA ALA A 68 21.49 8.07 1.65
C ALA A 68 22.36 9.02 2.50
N ALA A 69 22.05 9.18 3.79
CA ALA A 69 22.85 10.00 4.70
C ALA A 69 24.29 9.47 4.85
N THR A 70 24.43 8.15 5.01
CA THR A 70 25.73 7.47 5.14
C THR A 70 26.57 7.63 3.87
N SER A 71 25.96 7.50 2.68
CA SER A 71 26.66 7.70 1.40
C SER A 71 27.22 9.11 1.21
N ARG A 72 26.68 10.11 1.90
CA ARG A 72 27.19 11.49 1.89
C ARG A 72 28.24 11.78 2.96
N GLY A 73 28.54 10.84 3.84
CA GLY A 73 29.34 11.10 5.05
C GLY A 73 28.66 12.06 6.05
N GLY A 74 27.33 12.20 5.98
CA GLY A 74 26.56 13.07 6.85
C GLY A 74 26.17 12.42 8.18
N SER A 75 25.48 13.17 9.04
CA SER A 75 24.90 12.62 10.26
C SER A 75 23.80 11.61 9.92
N VAL A 76 23.99 10.36 10.34
CA VAL A 76 23.00 9.30 10.17
C VAL A 76 21.78 9.61 11.06
N PRO A 77 20.55 9.41 10.58
CA PRO A 77 19.35 9.49 11.41
C PRO A 77 19.45 8.57 12.65
N PRO A 78 18.63 8.80 13.69
CA PRO A 78 18.57 7.89 14.82
C PRO A 78 18.34 6.45 14.38
N ALA A 79 19.03 5.51 15.03
CA ALA A 79 18.89 4.09 14.73
C ALA A 79 17.43 3.63 14.91
N PRO A 80 16.93 2.72 14.06
CA PRO A 80 15.62 2.12 14.26
C PRO A 80 15.57 1.36 15.58
N THR A 81 14.39 1.29 16.20
CA THR A 81 14.13 0.41 17.34
C THR A 81 13.57 -0.93 16.87
N PHE A 82 14.20 -2.00 17.35
CA PHE A 82 13.76 -3.38 17.17
C PHE A 82 13.05 -3.93 18.41
N ARG A 83 12.58 -3.04 19.30
CA ARG A 83 11.93 -3.40 20.56
C ARG A 83 10.58 -4.08 20.30
N ARG A 84 10.61 -5.41 20.16
CA ARG A 84 9.43 -6.24 19.89
C ARG A 84 8.37 -6.17 21.00
N SER A 85 8.75 -5.75 22.21
CA SER A 85 7.80 -5.55 23.31
C SER A 85 6.72 -4.49 23.02
N LEU A 86 6.94 -3.60 22.03
CA LEU A 86 5.95 -2.61 21.60
C LEU A 86 4.75 -3.24 20.89
N VAL A 87 4.91 -4.47 20.38
CA VAL A 87 3.87 -5.25 19.70
C VAL A 87 3.65 -6.60 20.40
N SER A 88 3.89 -6.66 21.71
CA SER A 88 3.63 -7.86 22.50
C SER A 88 2.13 -8.10 22.64
N PRO A 89 1.68 -9.37 22.58
CA PRO A 89 0.31 -9.73 22.92
C PRO A 89 0.03 -9.43 24.40
N ARG A 90 -1.22 -9.14 24.70
CA ARG A 90 -1.71 -8.90 26.07
C ARG A 90 -2.07 -10.22 26.74
N ASP A 91 -1.76 -10.35 28.03
CA ASP A 91 -2.11 -11.52 28.84
C ASP A 91 -2.68 -11.09 30.22
N PRO A 92 -3.96 -11.38 30.53
CA PRO A 92 -4.96 -11.99 29.64
C PRO A 92 -5.39 -11.01 28.55
N SER A 93 -5.71 -11.53 27.37
CA SER A 93 -6.22 -10.71 26.27
C SER A 93 -7.63 -10.19 26.60
N PRO A 94 -7.87 -8.86 26.62
CA PRO A 94 -9.16 -8.26 26.99
C PRO A 94 -10.17 -8.27 25.82
N ARG A 95 -10.07 -9.26 24.91
CA ARG A 95 -10.80 -9.32 23.64
C ARG A 95 -12.31 -9.12 23.86
N THR A 96 -12.81 -7.98 23.40
CA THR A 96 -14.25 -7.71 23.37
C THR A 96 -14.89 -8.40 22.16
N TYR A 97 -16.20 -8.67 22.26
CA TYR A 97 -16.97 -9.20 21.13
C TYR A 97 -16.83 -8.31 19.88
N ALA A 98 -16.88 -6.99 20.05
CA ALA A 98 -16.78 -6.04 18.94
C ALA A 98 -15.41 -6.09 18.24
N THR A 99 -14.31 -6.12 19.01
CA THR A 99 -12.95 -6.22 18.45
C THR A 99 -12.77 -7.53 17.67
N ASN A 100 -13.25 -8.65 18.22
CA ASN A 100 -13.19 -9.95 17.53
C ASN A 100 -14.02 -9.96 16.25
N ALA A 101 -15.26 -9.44 16.29
CA ALA A 101 -16.13 -9.38 15.13
C ALA A 101 -15.51 -8.57 13.98
N LEU A 102 -14.84 -7.45 14.30
CA LEU A 102 -14.11 -6.68 13.30
C LEU A 102 -12.92 -7.45 12.73
N ILE A 103 -12.10 -8.09 13.58
CA ILE A 103 -10.94 -8.86 13.13
C ILE A 103 -11.38 -10.04 12.26
N ASP A 104 -12.41 -10.79 12.65
CA ASP A 104 -12.94 -11.92 11.88
C ASP A 104 -13.60 -11.47 10.56
N ARG A 105 -14.13 -10.24 10.51
CA ARG A 105 -14.59 -9.59 9.27
C ARG A 105 -13.41 -9.21 8.37
N LEU A 106 -12.28 -8.78 8.94
CA LEU A 106 -11.12 -8.28 8.18
C LEU A 106 -10.15 -9.39 7.77
N PHE A 107 -10.03 -10.45 8.57
CA PHE A 107 -9.03 -11.50 8.42
C PHE A 107 -9.67 -12.89 8.48
N SER A 108 -8.99 -13.87 7.90
CA SER A 108 -9.38 -15.28 7.97
C SER A 108 -8.15 -16.17 8.05
N PRO A 109 -8.18 -17.29 8.80
CA PRO A 109 -7.16 -18.32 8.68
C PRO A 109 -7.07 -18.83 7.24
N LEU A 110 -5.86 -19.02 6.69
CA LEU A 110 -5.70 -19.47 5.30
C LEU A 110 -6.35 -20.83 5.03
N SER A 111 -6.46 -21.69 6.05
CA SER A 111 -7.14 -23.00 5.94
C SER A 111 -8.64 -22.89 5.58
N SER A 112 -9.23 -21.70 5.74
CA SER A 112 -10.62 -21.41 5.37
C SER A 112 -10.78 -20.76 4.00
N ALA A 113 -9.67 -20.38 3.36
CA ALA A 113 -9.70 -19.81 2.01
C ALA A 113 -9.83 -20.91 0.96
N SER A 114 -10.60 -20.66 -0.09
CA SER A 114 -10.63 -21.55 -1.26
C SER A 114 -9.24 -21.61 -1.90
N PRO A 115 -8.84 -22.76 -2.47
CA PRO A 115 -7.55 -22.86 -3.14
C PRO A 115 -7.42 -21.80 -4.24
N PRO A 116 -6.22 -21.24 -4.44
CA PRO A 116 -6.01 -20.28 -5.52
C PRO A 116 -6.35 -20.93 -6.87
N PRO A 117 -6.95 -20.17 -7.81
CA PRO A 117 -7.18 -20.67 -9.15
C PRO A 117 -5.85 -21.07 -9.80
N PRO A 118 -5.86 -22.02 -10.77
CA PRO A 118 -4.66 -22.43 -11.48
C PRO A 118 -3.94 -21.22 -12.10
N ALA A 119 -2.60 -21.23 -12.11
CA ALA A 119 -1.77 -20.15 -12.65
C ALA A 119 -2.09 -19.79 -14.11
N THR A 120 -2.74 -20.70 -14.85
CA THR A 120 -3.22 -20.50 -16.23
C THR A 120 -4.41 -19.56 -16.35
N VAL A 121 -5.06 -19.18 -15.24
CA VAL A 121 -6.23 -18.26 -15.19
C VAL A 121 -5.87 -16.92 -14.53
N ALA A 122 -4.60 -16.68 -14.19
CA ALA A 122 -4.18 -15.38 -13.70
C ALA A 122 -4.39 -14.35 -14.82
N ALA A 123 -5.38 -13.47 -14.65
CA ALA A 123 -5.57 -12.32 -15.52
C ALA A 123 -4.22 -11.60 -15.65
N THR A 124 -3.81 -11.29 -16.88
CA THR A 124 -2.53 -10.63 -17.16
C THR A 124 -2.55 -9.22 -16.58
N ALA A 125 -2.20 -9.08 -15.31
CA ALA A 125 -2.11 -7.80 -14.65
C ALA A 125 -1.01 -6.96 -15.31
N VAL A 126 -1.28 -5.68 -15.48
CA VAL A 126 -0.38 -4.70 -16.06
C VAL A 126 0.04 -3.70 -15.01
N ASN A 127 1.24 -3.15 -15.20
CA ASN A 127 1.76 -2.08 -14.36
C ASN A 127 1.64 -0.75 -15.10
N ARG A 128 1.13 0.26 -14.41
CA ARG A 128 1.01 1.64 -14.90
C ARG A 128 1.45 2.61 -13.82
N ILE A 129 1.90 3.78 -14.25
CA ILE A 129 2.23 4.88 -13.36
C ILE A 129 1.54 6.11 -13.90
N TYR A 130 0.71 6.72 -13.06
CA TYR A 130 -0.02 7.93 -13.37
C TYR A 130 0.51 9.10 -12.56
N ARG A 131 0.25 10.29 -13.07
CA ARG A 131 0.37 11.56 -12.38
C ARG A 131 -1.02 12.09 -12.08
N ILE A 132 -1.23 12.61 -10.88
CA ILE A 132 -2.43 13.36 -10.52
C ILE A 132 -2.00 14.75 -10.08
N ALA A 133 -2.56 15.79 -10.69
CA ALA A 133 -2.20 17.15 -10.33
C ALA A 133 -2.72 17.50 -8.93
N ALA A 134 -2.01 18.39 -8.23
CA ALA A 134 -2.39 18.80 -6.88
C ALA A 134 -3.80 19.39 -6.81
N ALA A 135 -4.21 20.11 -7.87
CA ALA A 135 -5.55 20.68 -8.02
C ALA A 135 -6.63 19.59 -8.17
N ASP A 136 -6.36 18.52 -8.93
CA ASP A 136 -7.30 17.42 -9.15
C ASP A 136 -7.52 16.65 -7.83
N VAL A 137 -6.46 16.39 -7.06
CA VAL A 137 -6.56 15.79 -5.72
C VAL A 137 -7.35 16.69 -4.76
N ALA A 138 -7.13 18.01 -4.80
CA ALA A 138 -7.89 18.95 -3.98
C ALA A 138 -9.37 19.01 -4.38
N ALA A 139 -9.67 18.97 -5.68
CA ALA A 139 -11.04 18.95 -6.20
C ALA A 139 -11.78 17.67 -5.78
N LEU A 140 -11.11 16.51 -5.80
CA LEU A 140 -11.65 15.27 -5.26
C LEU A 140 -11.98 15.41 -3.78
N GLN A 141 -11.08 15.98 -2.98
CA GLN A 141 -11.31 16.18 -1.55
C GLN A 141 -12.50 17.09 -1.28
N VAL A 142 -12.65 18.19 -2.04
CA VAL A 142 -13.79 19.10 -1.92
C VAL A 142 -15.09 18.38 -2.27
N THR A 143 -15.10 17.62 -3.37
CA THR A 143 -16.28 16.88 -3.84
C THR A 143 -16.67 15.74 -2.87
N ALA A 144 -15.70 15.14 -2.20
CA ALA A 144 -15.93 14.12 -1.17
C ALA A 144 -16.60 14.69 0.10
N GLY A 145 -16.58 16.01 0.29
CA GLY A 145 -17.21 16.69 1.41
C GLY A 145 -16.30 16.92 2.62
N PRO A 146 -16.79 17.64 3.64
CA PRO A 146 -16.00 18.07 4.79
C PRO A 146 -15.54 16.90 5.67
N GLY A 147 -14.34 17.02 6.24
CA GLY A 147 -13.79 16.02 7.16
C GLY A 147 -13.13 14.81 6.49
N ARG A 148 -13.06 14.78 5.16
CA ARG A 148 -12.41 13.70 4.38
C ARG A 148 -10.99 14.10 4.06
N THR A 149 -10.09 13.14 4.18
CA THR A 149 -8.71 13.27 3.72
C THR A 149 -8.63 13.15 2.20
N LYS A 150 -7.55 13.70 1.61
CA LYS A 150 -7.25 13.50 0.18
C LYS A 150 -7.18 12.02 -0.20
N LEU A 151 -6.65 11.18 0.69
CA LEU A 151 -6.54 9.75 0.47
C LEU A 151 -7.91 9.07 0.48
N GLU A 152 -8.81 9.41 1.41
CA GLU A 152 -10.18 8.87 1.43
C GLU A 152 -10.96 9.27 0.17
N ALA A 153 -10.86 10.53 -0.25
CA ALA A 153 -11.48 11.01 -1.47
C ALA A 153 -10.94 10.31 -2.74
N PHE A 154 -9.62 10.12 -2.81
CA PHE A 154 -8.97 9.35 -3.87
C PHE A 154 -9.45 7.89 -3.90
N THR A 155 -9.47 7.22 -2.74
CA THR A 155 -9.93 5.83 -2.61
C THR A 155 -11.39 5.69 -3.02
N ALA A 156 -12.25 6.65 -2.65
CA ALA A 156 -13.65 6.67 -3.04
C ALA A 156 -13.82 6.79 -4.56
N HIS A 157 -13.09 7.71 -5.19
CA HIS A 157 -13.12 7.89 -6.64
C HIS A 157 -12.62 6.64 -7.36
N LEU A 158 -11.50 6.07 -6.91
CA LEU A 158 -10.98 4.81 -7.44
C LEU A 158 -11.97 3.65 -7.27
N TRP A 159 -12.75 3.62 -6.19
CA TRP A 159 -13.77 2.59 -5.96
C TRP A 159 -14.90 2.68 -6.99
N GLN A 160 -15.31 3.88 -7.35
CA GLN A 160 -16.25 4.10 -8.46
C GLN A 160 -15.66 3.62 -9.79
N LEU A 161 -14.38 3.91 -10.07
CA LEU A 161 -13.72 3.39 -11.29
C LEU A 161 -13.65 1.86 -11.31
N CYS A 162 -13.30 1.23 -10.18
CA CYS A 162 -13.27 -0.23 -10.06
C CYS A 162 -14.63 -0.88 -10.30
N SER A 163 -15.74 -0.18 -10.03
CA SER A 163 -17.07 -0.66 -10.35
C SER A 163 -17.35 -0.72 -11.86
N MET A 164 -16.69 0.12 -12.66
CA MET A 164 -16.87 0.17 -14.11
C MET A 164 -16.08 -0.90 -14.86
N SER A 165 -15.08 -1.52 -14.23
CA SER A 165 -14.25 -2.58 -14.83
C SER A 165 -14.74 -4.00 -14.53
N GLY A 166 -15.86 -4.17 -13.83
CA GLY A 166 -16.38 -5.47 -13.43
C GLY A 166 -16.88 -6.32 -14.62
N SER A 167 -16.58 -7.61 -14.59
CA SER A 167 -17.15 -8.57 -15.55
C SER A 167 -18.62 -8.89 -15.22
N ALA A 168 -19.35 -9.49 -16.16
CA ALA A 168 -20.77 -9.88 -15.96
C ALA A 168 -21.02 -10.81 -14.75
N HIS A 169 -19.97 -11.51 -14.28
CA HIS A 169 -20.03 -12.43 -13.14
C HIS A 169 -19.73 -11.76 -11.80
N GLN A 170 -19.15 -10.56 -11.83
CA GLN A 170 -18.84 -9.77 -10.64
C GLN A 170 -19.93 -8.73 -10.45
N ARG A 171 -20.63 -8.79 -9.32
CA ARG A 171 -21.71 -7.84 -8.99
C ARG A 171 -21.34 -6.91 -7.84
N LEU A 172 -20.24 -7.22 -7.16
CA LEU A 172 -19.73 -6.49 -6.01
C LEU A 172 -18.35 -5.91 -6.32
N CYS A 173 -17.96 -4.87 -5.59
CA CYS A 173 -16.64 -4.30 -5.63
C CYS A 173 -16.13 -4.12 -4.18
N CYS A 174 -15.01 -4.77 -3.88
CA CYS A 174 -14.28 -4.68 -2.63
C CYS A 174 -13.15 -3.65 -2.78
N MET A 175 -13.17 -2.63 -1.94
CA MET A 175 -12.10 -1.63 -1.84
C MET A 175 -11.46 -1.71 -0.47
N GLY A 176 -10.16 -2.02 -0.43
CA GLY A 176 -9.36 -2.09 0.78
C GLY A 176 -8.39 -0.93 0.92
N MET A 177 -8.01 -0.60 2.15
CA MET A 177 -6.95 0.35 2.45
C MET A 177 -6.02 -0.19 3.52
N VAL A 178 -4.72 -0.08 3.27
CA VAL A 178 -3.67 -0.37 4.24
C VAL A 178 -3.56 0.80 5.22
N VAL A 179 -3.55 0.51 6.52
CA VAL A 179 -3.49 1.51 7.61
C VAL A 179 -2.28 1.22 8.49
N ASP A 180 -1.46 2.25 8.72
CA ASP A 180 -0.33 2.21 9.67
C ASP A 180 -0.81 2.41 11.12
N GLY A 181 -0.42 1.49 11.99
CA GLY A 181 -0.79 1.47 13.40
C GLY A 181 0.16 2.21 14.33
N ARG A 182 1.35 2.64 13.89
CA ARG A 182 2.38 3.23 14.78
C ARG A 182 1.84 4.40 15.60
N ALA A 183 1.26 5.40 14.92
CA ALA A 183 0.68 6.58 15.58
C ALA A 183 -0.63 6.27 16.33
N ARG A 184 -1.25 5.11 16.08
CA ARG A 184 -2.49 4.68 16.74
C ARG A 184 -2.19 3.97 18.05
N MET A 185 -1.18 3.11 18.04
CA MET A 185 -0.71 2.37 19.20
C MET A 185 0.15 3.19 20.15
N SER A 186 0.83 4.21 19.63
CA SER A 186 1.70 5.09 20.41
C SER A 186 1.60 6.54 19.90
N PRO A 187 0.52 7.26 20.28
CA PRO A 187 0.32 8.66 19.90
C PRO A 187 1.43 9.60 20.41
N ASP A 188 2.14 9.19 21.46
CA ASP A 188 3.32 9.88 22.01
C ASP A 188 4.58 9.76 21.13
N GLY A 189 4.52 8.98 20.05
CA GLY A 189 5.61 8.80 19.10
C GLY A 189 6.59 7.69 19.45
N ALA A 190 6.35 6.88 20.49
CA ALA A 190 7.27 5.80 20.89
C ALA A 190 7.55 4.78 19.76
N MET A 191 6.60 4.60 18.83
CA MET A 191 6.74 3.71 17.68
C MET A 191 7.28 4.39 16.41
N LYS A 192 7.63 5.68 16.42
CA LYS A 192 8.13 6.39 15.23
C LYS A 192 9.40 5.76 14.66
N ALA A 193 10.29 5.26 15.52
CA ALA A 193 11.51 4.58 15.09
C ALA A 193 11.33 3.06 14.93
N TYR A 194 10.12 2.51 15.16
CA TYR A 194 9.92 1.06 15.20
C TYR A 194 10.04 0.44 13.81
N PHE A 195 10.97 -0.50 13.69
CA PHE A 195 11.25 -1.22 12.46
C PHE A 195 10.56 -2.59 12.46
N GLY A 196 9.71 -2.80 11.46
CA GLY A 196 8.89 -3.99 11.32
C GLY A 196 7.58 -3.70 10.60
N ASN A 197 6.63 -4.62 10.65
CA ASN A 197 5.28 -4.38 10.14
C ASN A 197 4.37 -3.92 11.27
N VAL A 198 3.63 -2.83 11.06
CA VAL A 198 2.55 -2.37 11.97
C VAL A 198 1.35 -1.96 11.13
N LEU A 199 0.77 -2.93 10.44
CA LEU A 199 -0.26 -2.69 9.42
C LEU A 199 -1.54 -3.46 9.73
N THR A 200 -2.68 -2.84 9.43
CA THR A 200 -3.96 -3.54 9.22
C THR A 200 -4.49 -3.22 7.83
N ILE A 201 -5.34 -4.09 7.31
CA ILE A 201 -6.01 -3.88 6.01
C ILE A 201 -7.50 -3.93 6.27
N THR A 202 -8.14 -2.78 6.16
CA THR A 202 -9.59 -2.64 6.28
C THR A 202 -10.21 -2.51 4.89
N TYR A 203 -11.50 -2.80 4.76
CA TYR A 203 -12.18 -2.74 3.47
C TYR A 203 -13.67 -2.45 3.62
N GLY A 204 -14.25 -1.96 2.52
CA GLY A 204 -15.69 -1.94 2.26
C GLY A 204 -16.04 -2.81 1.05
N VAL A 205 -17.26 -3.33 1.01
CA VAL A 205 -17.83 -4.03 -0.15
C VAL A 205 -19.16 -3.37 -0.48
N ASN A 206 -19.34 -3.02 -1.75
CA ASN A 206 -20.58 -2.42 -2.23
C ASN A 206 -20.95 -3.02 -3.61
N SER A 207 -22.20 -2.86 -4.02
CA SER A 207 -22.65 -3.32 -5.33
C SER A 207 -22.08 -2.42 -6.43
N ILE A 208 -21.79 -3.02 -7.58
CA ILE A 208 -21.31 -2.27 -8.75
C ILE A 208 -22.36 -1.26 -9.21
N ASP A 209 -23.64 -1.62 -9.16
CA ASP A 209 -24.73 -0.75 -9.60
C ASP A 209 -24.88 0.49 -8.71
N ASP A 210 -24.76 0.34 -7.39
CA ASP A 210 -24.84 1.47 -6.45
C ASP A 210 -23.67 2.43 -6.65
N LEU A 211 -22.43 1.90 -6.70
CA LEU A 211 -21.22 2.68 -6.92
C LEU A 211 -21.22 3.44 -8.26
N ARG A 212 -21.71 2.78 -9.33
CA ARG A 212 -21.65 3.32 -10.69
C ARG A 212 -22.74 4.35 -10.97
N ARG A 213 -23.94 4.17 -10.44
CA ARG A 213 -25.14 4.90 -10.91
C ARG A 213 -25.90 5.65 -9.84
N ARG A 214 -25.67 5.38 -8.55
CA ARG A 214 -26.54 5.89 -7.48
C ARG A 214 -25.81 6.74 -6.45
N MET A 215 -24.56 6.40 -6.13
CA MET A 215 -23.83 7.09 -5.07
C MET A 215 -23.04 8.28 -5.60
N ALA A 216 -23.16 9.42 -4.93
CA ALA A 216 -22.26 10.54 -5.15
C ALA A 216 -20.88 10.22 -4.54
N LEU A 217 -19.83 10.89 -5.00
CA LEU A 217 -18.48 10.71 -4.44
C LEU A 217 -18.45 10.95 -2.92
N ALA A 218 -19.26 11.89 -2.42
CA ALA A 218 -19.38 12.17 -0.98
C ALA A 218 -19.91 10.97 -0.19
N ASP A 219 -20.91 10.25 -0.72
CA ASP A 219 -21.47 9.05 -0.06
C ASP A 219 -20.46 7.91 -0.04
N VAL A 220 -19.76 7.70 -1.15
CA VAL A 220 -18.70 6.67 -1.24
C VAL A 220 -17.55 7.03 -0.29
N ALA A 221 -17.18 8.31 -0.19
CA ALA A 221 -16.14 8.77 0.72
C ALA A 221 -16.56 8.67 2.20
N ASP A 222 -17.86 8.84 2.52
CA ASP A 222 -18.39 8.57 3.86
C ASP A 222 -18.30 7.10 4.24
N ASP A 223 -18.58 6.19 3.29
CA ASP A 223 -18.36 4.76 3.49
C ASP A 223 -16.87 4.48 3.74
N VAL A 224 -15.98 5.02 2.90
CA VAL A 224 -14.52 4.92 3.08
C VAL A 224 -14.11 5.38 4.47
N HIS A 225 -14.53 6.58 4.86
CA HIS A 225 -14.22 7.15 6.16
C HIS A 225 -14.67 6.25 7.32
N ARG A 226 -15.88 5.68 7.22
CA ARG A 226 -16.46 4.82 8.26
C ARG A 226 -15.61 3.57 8.52
N TRP A 227 -15.32 2.77 7.48
CA TRP A 227 -14.57 1.52 7.67
C TRP A 227 -13.06 1.75 7.90
N VAL A 228 -12.50 2.89 7.48
CA VAL A 228 -11.16 3.32 7.88
C VAL A 228 -11.12 3.64 9.36
N ARG A 229 -12.03 4.49 9.83
CA ARG A 229 -12.10 4.94 11.22
C ARG A 229 -12.30 3.78 12.19
N GLU A 230 -13.13 2.80 11.81
CA GLU A 230 -13.40 1.60 12.61
C GLU A 230 -12.13 0.79 12.90
N ALA A 231 -11.23 0.65 11.92
CA ALA A 231 -9.98 -0.11 12.04
C ALA A 231 -8.76 0.73 12.48
N ALA A 232 -8.83 2.05 12.39
CA ALA A 232 -7.71 2.95 12.69
C ALA A 232 -7.62 3.34 14.19
N THR A 233 -7.74 2.35 15.08
CA THR A 233 -7.80 2.54 16.55
C THR A 233 -6.74 1.71 17.27
N ASP A 234 -6.25 2.19 18.43
CA ASP A 234 -5.31 1.44 19.29
C ASP A 234 -5.84 0.03 19.62
N GLU A 235 -7.11 -0.05 20.02
CA GLU A 235 -7.73 -1.32 20.43
C GLU A 235 -7.82 -2.32 19.27
N HIS A 236 -8.10 -1.88 18.04
CA HIS A 236 -8.08 -2.78 16.88
C HIS A 236 -6.70 -3.38 16.65
N PHE A 237 -5.64 -2.57 16.68
CA PHE A 237 -4.27 -3.06 16.48
C PHE A 237 -3.83 -4.01 17.60
N ARG A 238 -4.10 -3.68 18.86
CA ARG A 238 -3.79 -4.58 20.00
C ARG A 238 -4.61 -5.87 19.94
N GLY A 239 -5.88 -5.77 19.58
CA GLY A 239 -6.73 -6.94 19.37
C GLY A 239 -6.23 -7.83 18.23
N LEU A 240 -5.76 -7.24 17.14
CA LEU A 240 -5.17 -7.98 16.01
C LEU A 240 -3.90 -8.73 16.43
N ILE A 241 -3.04 -8.11 17.26
CA ILE A 241 -1.86 -8.79 17.84
C ILE A 241 -2.29 -10.01 18.66
N ASP A 242 -3.26 -9.83 19.57
CA ASP A 242 -3.78 -10.92 20.42
C ASP A 242 -4.41 -12.05 19.58
N TRP A 243 -5.15 -11.70 18.53
CA TRP A 243 -5.79 -12.65 17.62
C TRP A 243 -4.74 -13.45 16.82
N VAL A 244 -3.72 -12.77 16.29
CA VAL A 244 -2.62 -13.43 15.57
C VAL A 244 -1.89 -14.39 16.50
N GLU A 245 -1.55 -13.98 17.73
CA GLU A 245 -0.85 -14.85 18.68
C GLU A 245 -1.68 -16.10 19.02
N ALA A 246 -2.98 -15.93 19.28
CA ALA A 246 -3.88 -17.05 19.55
C ALA A 246 -4.06 -18.01 18.36
N LEU A 247 -3.89 -17.51 17.13
CA LEU A 247 -4.02 -18.31 15.91
C LEU A 247 -2.75 -19.12 15.59
N ARG A 248 -1.59 -18.75 16.15
CA ARG A 248 -0.31 -19.41 15.84
C ARG A 248 -0.37 -20.92 16.09
N PRO A 249 0.32 -21.72 15.26
CA PRO A 249 1.17 -21.35 14.13
C PRO A 249 0.42 -21.19 12.79
N LYS A 250 -0.93 -21.13 12.80
CA LYS A 250 -1.71 -21.12 11.55
C LYS A 250 -1.58 -19.77 10.85
N PRO A 251 -1.32 -19.74 9.54
CA PRO A 251 -1.26 -18.48 8.79
C PRO A 251 -2.67 -17.92 8.55
N ALA A 252 -2.75 -16.60 8.37
CA ALA A 252 -3.95 -15.86 8.05
C ALA A 252 -3.76 -14.97 6.82
N ALA A 253 -4.87 -14.56 6.21
CA ALA A 253 -4.89 -13.57 5.15
C ALA A 253 -5.91 -12.46 5.46
N ALA A 254 -5.60 -11.25 4.99
CA ALA A 254 -6.58 -10.18 4.94
C ALA A 254 -7.63 -10.50 3.88
N ARG A 255 -8.90 -10.51 4.28
CA ARG A 255 -10.04 -10.82 3.41
C ARG A 255 -10.19 -9.81 2.27
N ALA A 256 -9.68 -8.58 2.44
CA ALA A 256 -9.69 -7.56 1.39
C ALA A 256 -9.10 -8.07 0.06
N TYR A 257 -8.01 -8.84 0.11
CA TYR A 257 -7.37 -9.46 -1.06
C TYR A 257 -8.18 -10.61 -1.68
N LEU A 258 -9.20 -11.10 -0.99
CA LEU A 258 -10.06 -12.21 -1.40
C LEU A 258 -11.48 -11.72 -1.75
N GLY A 259 -11.66 -10.43 -2.02
CA GLY A 259 -12.97 -9.83 -2.32
C GLY A 259 -13.82 -9.49 -1.08
N GLY A 260 -13.21 -9.50 0.12
CA GLY A 260 -13.87 -9.15 1.36
C GLY A 260 -15.00 -10.13 1.70
N THR A 261 -16.11 -9.59 2.21
CA THR A 261 -17.36 -10.35 2.40
C THR A 261 -18.05 -10.73 1.08
N GLY A 262 -17.66 -10.13 -0.04
CA GLY A 262 -18.19 -10.44 -1.37
C GLY A 262 -17.57 -11.68 -2.02
N GLY A 263 -16.40 -12.12 -1.55
CA GLY A 263 -15.71 -13.30 -2.06
C GLY A 263 -15.45 -13.24 -3.57
N THR A 264 -15.65 -14.36 -4.26
CA THR A 264 -15.44 -14.49 -5.71
C THR A 264 -16.40 -13.64 -6.57
N LYS A 265 -17.47 -13.10 -5.98
CA LYS A 265 -18.42 -12.20 -6.67
C LYS A 265 -17.95 -10.74 -6.68
N ALA A 266 -16.87 -10.43 -5.97
CA ALA A 266 -16.32 -9.09 -5.88
C ALA A 266 -15.05 -8.93 -6.73
N THR A 267 -14.94 -7.82 -7.46
CA THR A 267 -13.61 -7.30 -7.82
C THR A 267 -12.91 -6.80 -6.56
N ALA A 268 -11.60 -6.93 -6.47
CA ALA A 268 -10.83 -6.45 -5.31
C ALA A 268 -9.78 -5.44 -5.75
N CYS A 269 -9.72 -4.30 -5.06
CA CYS A 269 -8.69 -3.29 -5.24
C CYS A 269 -8.20 -2.81 -3.87
N ILE A 270 -6.88 -2.70 -3.70
CA ILE A 270 -6.25 -2.32 -2.43
C ILE A 270 -5.43 -1.05 -2.63
N VAL A 271 -5.74 -0.03 -1.83
CA VAL A 271 -4.98 1.20 -1.77
C VAL A 271 -3.97 1.14 -0.62
N SER A 272 -2.71 1.41 -0.90
CA SER A 272 -1.66 1.58 0.11
C SER A 272 -1.07 2.96 -0.01
N SER A 273 -1.09 3.75 1.07
CA SER A 273 -0.57 5.12 1.00
C SER A 273 0.95 5.13 1.06
N GLY A 274 1.60 5.51 -0.04
CA GLY A 274 3.01 5.86 -0.09
C GLY A 274 3.27 7.34 0.19
N MET A 275 2.29 8.08 0.71
CA MET A 275 2.41 9.53 0.93
C MET A 275 3.49 9.93 1.94
N GLY A 276 3.93 9.00 2.78
CA GLY A 276 5.07 9.16 3.71
C GLY A 276 6.44 8.87 3.09
N PHE A 277 6.54 8.68 1.76
CA PHE A 277 7.81 8.37 1.12
C PHE A 277 8.79 9.57 1.18
N PRO A 278 10.00 9.41 1.72
CA PRO A 278 10.90 10.53 2.05
C PRO A 278 11.74 10.95 0.84
N VAL A 279 11.09 11.27 -0.29
CA VAL A 279 11.77 11.54 -1.58
C VAL A 279 12.89 12.58 -1.48
N ARG A 280 12.72 13.57 -0.60
CA ARG A 280 13.67 14.68 -0.40
C ARG A 280 14.89 14.32 0.45
N GLU A 281 14.79 13.26 1.24
CA GLU A 281 15.86 12.82 2.14
C GLU A 281 16.78 11.79 1.46
N ILE A 282 16.30 11.16 0.38
CA ILE A 282 17.04 10.16 -0.40
C ILE A 282 17.97 10.86 -1.39
N ASN A 283 19.06 11.44 -0.89
CA ASN A 283 20.13 12.01 -1.73
C ASN A 283 21.43 11.23 -1.52
N PHE A 284 21.91 10.49 -2.52
CA PHE A 284 23.16 9.73 -2.39
C PHE A 284 24.44 10.55 -2.62
N GLY A 285 24.36 11.88 -2.60
CA GLY A 285 25.45 12.81 -2.94
C GLY A 285 25.44 13.24 -4.41
N THR A 286 24.42 12.83 -5.16
CA THR A 286 24.25 13.13 -6.59
C THR A 286 23.05 14.03 -6.88
N GLY A 287 22.40 14.57 -5.85
CA GLY A 287 21.17 15.36 -5.96
C GLY A 287 19.94 14.59 -5.47
N LEU A 288 18.75 15.15 -5.71
CA LEU A 288 17.48 14.49 -5.42
C LEU A 288 17.12 13.50 -6.55
N PRO A 289 16.33 12.45 -6.26
CA PRO A 289 15.83 11.57 -7.30
C PRO A 289 14.91 12.35 -8.25
N ALA A 290 14.99 12.05 -9.55
CA ALA A 290 14.04 12.60 -10.53
C ALA A 290 12.68 11.91 -10.45
N PHE A 291 12.67 10.65 -10.00
CA PHE A 291 11.48 9.83 -9.85
C PHE A 291 11.68 8.80 -8.74
N ALA A 292 10.60 8.47 -8.04
CA ALA A 292 10.58 7.34 -7.14
C ALA A 292 9.22 6.65 -7.17
N SER A 293 9.23 5.32 -7.08
CA SER A 293 8.01 4.51 -7.00
C SER A 293 8.27 3.19 -6.30
N TYR A 294 7.20 2.59 -5.80
CA TYR A 294 7.19 1.17 -5.46
C TYR A 294 6.65 0.34 -6.62
N HIS A 295 6.92 -0.96 -6.53
CA HIS A 295 6.30 -1.99 -7.32
C HIS A 295 5.93 -3.16 -6.42
N PHE A 296 4.68 -3.60 -6.53
CA PHE A 296 4.13 -4.67 -5.72
C PHE A 296 3.27 -5.56 -6.62
N PRO A 297 3.85 -6.61 -7.20
CA PRO A 297 3.11 -7.54 -8.03
C PRO A 297 2.35 -8.47 -7.09
N TRP A 298 1.03 -8.29 -7.01
CA TRP A 298 0.18 -9.11 -6.17
C TRP A 298 -0.40 -10.29 -6.97
N PRO A 299 -0.03 -11.55 -6.66
CA PRO A 299 -0.37 -12.68 -7.51
C PRO A 299 -1.83 -13.16 -7.39
N ALA A 300 -2.65 -12.58 -6.50
CA ALA A 300 -4.00 -13.08 -6.21
C ALA A 300 -5.14 -12.36 -6.96
N GLY A 301 -4.84 -11.67 -8.06
CA GLY A 301 -5.85 -11.05 -8.94
C GLY A 301 -6.53 -9.78 -8.39
N ALA A 302 -6.24 -9.37 -7.16
CA ALA A 302 -6.62 -8.07 -6.64
C ALA A 302 -5.75 -6.96 -7.26
N ALA A 303 -6.37 -5.85 -7.65
CA ALA A 303 -5.64 -4.65 -8.03
C ALA A 303 -4.95 -4.05 -6.80
N TYR A 304 -3.80 -3.41 -7.03
CA TYR A 304 -3.03 -2.72 -6.01
C TYR A 304 -2.64 -1.34 -6.51
N VAL A 305 -2.95 -0.31 -5.73
CA VAL A 305 -2.73 1.08 -6.09
C VAL A 305 -2.00 1.80 -4.96
N MET A 306 -0.91 2.50 -5.30
CA MET A 306 -0.10 3.21 -4.33
C MET A 306 0.14 4.66 -4.77
N PRO A 307 -0.62 5.63 -4.23
CA PRO A 307 -0.30 7.05 -4.37
C PRO A 307 0.92 7.44 -3.53
N MET A 308 1.79 8.25 -4.11
CA MET A 308 3.06 8.74 -3.56
C MET A 308 3.24 10.22 -3.89
N PRO A 309 4.05 10.98 -3.12
CA PRO A 309 4.39 12.33 -3.50
C PRO A 309 5.27 12.32 -4.77
N SER A 310 5.05 13.28 -5.66
CA SER A 310 5.97 13.58 -6.74
C SER A 310 7.34 13.99 -6.19
N ALA A 311 8.40 13.64 -6.93
CA ALA A 311 9.76 14.09 -6.59
C ALA A 311 9.99 15.59 -6.80
N ARG A 312 9.03 16.29 -7.41
CA ARG A 312 9.12 17.71 -7.79
C ARG A 312 8.67 18.69 -6.71
N ASP A 313 8.13 18.20 -5.59
CA ASP A 313 7.66 19.05 -4.47
C ASP A 313 6.55 20.05 -4.86
N ASP A 314 5.77 19.73 -5.90
CA ASP A 314 4.67 20.53 -6.43
C ASP A 314 3.30 20.15 -5.84
N GLY A 315 3.29 19.25 -4.86
CA GLY A 315 2.07 18.69 -4.26
C GLY A 315 1.35 17.68 -5.14
N GLU A 316 1.89 17.36 -6.31
CA GLU A 316 1.33 16.36 -7.21
C GLU A 316 1.63 14.94 -6.74
N TRP A 317 0.79 14.01 -7.18
CA TRP A 317 0.93 12.61 -6.82
C TRP A 317 1.44 11.80 -8.00
N VAL A 318 2.34 10.88 -7.71
CA VAL A 318 2.68 9.74 -8.57
C VAL A 318 1.91 8.54 -8.05
N VAL A 319 1.17 7.86 -8.91
CA VAL A 319 0.33 6.73 -8.53
C VAL A 319 0.76 5.49 -9.29
N TYR A 320 1.37 4.54 -8.58
CA TYR A 320 1.64 3.22 -9.12
C TYR A 320 0.36 2.38 -9.09
N VAL A 321 0.11 1.66 -10.19
CA VAL A 321 -1.06 0.80 -10.37
C VAL A 321 -0.61 -0.56 -10.89
N HIS A 322 -0.99 -1.61 -10.19
CA HIS A 322 -0.93 -2.99 -10.63
C HIS A 322 -2.36 -3.53 -10.72
N ALA A 323 -2.88 -3.73 -11.92
CA ALA A 323 -4.29 -4.07 -12.10
C ALA A 323 -4.55 -4.86 -13.38
N ALA A 324 -5.73 -5.48 -13.48
CA ALA A 324 -6.19 -6.08 -14.71
C ALA A 324 -6.34 -5.01 -15.83
N PRO A 325 -6.14 -5.36 -17.12
CA PRO A 325 -6.22 -4.41 -18.22
C PRO A 325 -7.54 -3.65 -18.30
N GLU A 326 -8.63 -4.25 -17.86
CA GLU A 326 -9.97 -3.64 -17.86
C GLU A 326 -10.04 -2.44 -16.91
N LEU A 327 -9.45 -2.53 -15.71
CA LEU A 327 -9.39 -1.41 -14.78
C LEU A 327 -8.47 -0.31 -15.31
N VAL A 328 -7.31 -0.69 -15.86
CA VAL A 328 -6.40 0.28 -16.49
C VAL A 328 -7.08 1.03 -17.62
N LYS A 329 -7.84 0.33 -18.47
CA LYS A 329 -8.62 0.96 -19.54
C LYS A 329 -9.62 1.97 -18.99
N VAL A 330 -10.38 1.61 -17.96
CA VAL A 330 -11.32 2.54 -17.30
C VAL A 330 -10.60 3.78 -16.75
N MET A 331 -9.45 3.60 -16.13
CA MET A 331 -8.65 4.72 -15.60
C MET A 331 -8.08 5.61 -16.71
N GLU A 332 -7.68 5.05 -17.85
CA GLU A 332 -7.17 5.80 -19.01
C GLU A 332 -8.29 6.50 -19.81
N GLU A 333 -9.52 5.96 -19.76
CA GLU A 333 -10.72 6.58 -20.36
C GLU A 333 -11.33 7.67 -19.45
N GLU A 334 -10.88 7.78 -18.19
CA GLU A 334 -11.22 8.84 -17.25
C GLU A 334 -10.28 10.03 -17.47
N PRO A 335 -10.72 11.13 -18.10
CA PRO A 335 -9.80 12.14 -18.60
C PRO A 335 -9.38 13.19 -17.55
N THR A 336 -9.92 13.14 -16.33
CA THR A 336 -9.81 14.25 -15.38
C THR A 336 -8.72 14.07 -14.33
N VAL A 337 -8.52 12.85 -13.80
CA VAL A 337 -7.63 12.63 -12.65
C VAL A 337 -6.34 11.91 -13.06
N PHE A 338 -6.44 10.81 -13.82
CA PHE A 338 -5.30 9.93 -14.09
C PHE A 338 -4.58 10.27 -15.40
N LYS A 339 -3.48 11.02 -15.31
CA LYS A 339 -2.64 11.33 -16.49
C LYS A 339 -1.48 10.35 -16.58
N VAL A 340 -1.26 9.73 -17.73
CA VAL A 340 -0.09 8.84 -17.91
C VAL A 340 1.19 9.62 -17.59
N LEU A 341 2.09 9.04 -16.80
CA LEU A 341 3.35 9.69 -16.45
C LEU A 341 4.29 9.69 -17.68
N GLU A 342 4.58 10.87 -18.20
CA GLU A 342 5.47 11.04 -19.35
C GLU A 342 6.93 11.26 -18.95
N ASN A 343 7.85 10.87 -19.84
CA ASN A 343 9.29 11.11 -19.64
C ASN A 343 9.63 12.60 -19.53
N SER A 344 8.94 13.47 -20.27
CA SER A 344 9.06 14.94 -20.21
C SER A 344 8.78 15.45 -18.80
N TYR A 345 7.76 14.92 -18.13
CA TYR A 345 7.43 15.32 -16.77
C TYR A 345 8.54 14.97 -15.76
N VAL A 346 9.10 13.75 -15.88
CA VAL A 346 10.14 13.24 -14.98
C VAL A 346 11.50 13.88 -15.25
N PHE A 347 11.86 14.03 -16.52
CA PHE A 347 13.21 14.40 -16.95
C PHE A 347 13.30 15.77 -17.62
N GLY A 348 12.25 16.60 -17.60
CA GLY A 348 12.28 17.97 -18.13
C GLY A 348 12.34 18.01 -19.64
#